data_AF-A0A2N5ZZF7-F1
#
_entry.id   AF-A0A2N5ZZF7-F1
#
_cell.length_a   1.000
_cell.length_b   1.000
_cell.length_c   1.000
_cell.angle_alpha   90.00
_cell.angle_beta   90.00
_cell.angle_gamma   90.00
#
_symmetry.space_group_name_H-M   'P 1'
#
loop_
_entity.id
_entity.type
_entity.pdbx_description
1 polymer ?
#
loop_
_entity_poly.entity_id
_entity_poly.type
_entity_poly.pdbx_seq_one_letter_code
_entity_poly.pdbx_strand_id
1 'polypeptide(L)'
;MGTVWVDLTFPNTVLFCTYKLQLREEDSNELIPGYDGIYGDNENSEDDIHSLPAPASDNDGRVLWAMFTVIDQTGDGGKYTIVLKVRQGGKIIYTKKIGPKNIKEDFDLASILLKFELAEED
;
A
#
# COMPACT_ATOMS: atom_id res chain seq x y z
N MET A 1 6.27 -10.21 -19.57
CA MET A 1 6.54 -9.46 -18.31
C MET A 1 5.45 -8.41 -18.19
N GLY A 2 4.52 -8.59 -17.24
CA GLY A 2 3.29 -7.79 -17.15
C GLY A 2 3.47 -6.48 -16.37
N THR A 3 2.35 -5.78 -16.13
CA THR A 3 2.26 -4.68 -15.15
C THR A 3 1.71 -5.24 -13.84
N VAL A 4 2.25 -4.77 -12.71
CA VAL A 4 1.66 -5.01 -11.39
C VAL A 4 0.82 -3.80 -11.01
N TRP A 5 -0.34 -4.04 -10.41
CA TRP A 5 -1.26 -3.01 -9.94
C TRP A 5 -1.38 -3.11 -8.43
N VAL A 6 -1.27 -1.98 -7.74
CA VAL A 6 -1.49 -1.86 -6.31
C VAL A 6 -2.80 -1.13 -6.10
N ASP A 7 -3.75 -1.77 -5.42
CA ASP A 7 -5.02 -1.17 -5.05
C ASP A 7 -5.05 -0.93 -3.54
N LEU A 8 -5.30 0.30 -3.14
CA LEU A 8 -5.54 0.66 -1.75
C LEU A 8 -7.02 0.91 -1.51
N THR A 9 -7.53 0.40 -0.40
CA THR A 9 -8.90 0.69 0.03
C THR A 9 -8.95 0.88 1.55
N PHE A 10 -9.83 1.78 1.96
CA PHE A 10 -10.01 2.20 3.35
C PHE A 10 -11.45 1.92 3.80
N PRO A 11 -11.85 0.64 3.94
CA PRO A 11 -13.23 0.28 4.20
C PRO A 11 -13.67 0.78 5.58
N ASN A 12 -14.81 1.47 5.61
CA ASN A 12 -15.49 1.89 6.84
C ASN A 12 -14.62 2.74 7.78
N THR A 13 -13.79 3.63 7.24
CA THR A 13 -13.09 4.66 8.04
C THR A 13 -13.80 6.01 7.90
N VAL A 14 -13.97 6.71 9.03
CA VAL A 14 -14.37 8.13 9.08
C VAL A 14 -13.18 9.03 9.41
N LEU A 15 -12.02 8.42 9.65
CA LEU A 15 -10.76 9.09 9.92
C LEU A 15 -10.12 9.52 8.60
N PHE A 16 -9.39 10.63 8.62
CA PHE A 16 -8.60 11.06 7.49
C PHE A 16 -7.35 10.17 7.41
N CYS A 17 -7.17 9.48 6.28
CA CYS A 17 -5.98 8.66 6.06
C CYS A 17 -5.25 9.13 4.81
N THR A 18 -3.95 9.39 4.91
CA THR A 18 -3.09 9.58 3.72
C THR A 18 -2.14 8.41 3.59
N TYR A 19 -1.64 8.17 2.38
CA TYR A 19 -0.64 7.16 2.15
C TYR A 19 0.50 7.64 1.27
N LYS A 20 1.63 6.94 1.40
CA LYS A 20 2.79 7.03 0.53
C LYS A 20 3.23 5.64 0.13
N LEU A 21 3.32 5.37 -1.17
CA LEU A 21 3.93 4.16 -1.72
C LEU A 21 5.34 4.46 -2.21
N GLN A 22 6.27 3.56 -1.91
CA GLN A 22 7.64 3.61 -2.39
C GLN A 22 8.11 2.24 -2.84
N LEU A 23 8.71 2.17 -4.03
CA LEU A 23 9.49 1.01 -4.44
C LEU A 23 10.96 1.22 -4.10
N ARG A 24 11.58 0.23 -3.46
CA ARG A 24 12.95 0.28 -2.96
C ARG A 24 13.72 -0.99 -3.27
N GLU A 25 15.03 -0.87 -3.38
CA GLU A 25 15.95 -2.01 -3.32
C GLU A 25 16.01 -2.54 -1.87
N GLU A 26 15.90 -3.86 -1.69
CA GLU A 26 15.84 -4.51 -0.37
C GLU A 26 17.13 -4.29 0.43
N ASP A 27 18.28 -4.57 -0.20
CA ASP A 27 19.57 -4.60 0.49
C ASP A 27 20.13 -3.20 0.75
N SER A 28 19.98 -2.28 -0.21
CA SER A 28 20.52 -0.92 -0.10
C SER A 28 19.51 0.08 0.47
N ASN A 29 18.22 -0.26 0.51
CA ASN A 29 17.11 0.64 0.85
C ASN A 29 17.03 1.89 -0.06
N GLU A 30 17.69 1.87 -1.21
CA GLU A 30 17.65 2.94 -2.20
C GLU A 30 16.28 2.98 -2.88
N LEU A 31 15.82 4.19 -3.22
CA LEU A 31 14.55 4.39 -3.91
C LEU A 31 14.70 4.05 -5.39
N ILE A 32 13.73 3.33 -5.95
CA ILE A 32 13.65 3.13 -7.41
C ILE A 32 13.12 4.43 -8.03
N PRO A 33 13.88 5.09 -8.93
CA PRO A 33 13.45 6.34 -9.54
C PRO A 33 12.11 6.21 -10.27
N GLY A 34 11.22 7.18 -10.04
CA GLY A 34 9.89 7.22 -10.65
C GLY A 34 8.80 6.48 -9.86
N TYR A 35 9.17 5.79 -8.76
CA TYR A 35 8.25 5.06 -7.89
C TYR A 35 8.43 5.43 -6.41
N ASP A 36 8.95 6.62 -6.13
CA ASP A 36 9.36 7.11 -4.82
C ASP A 36 8.41 8.15 -4.19
N GLY A 37 7.40 8.58 -4.96
CA GLY A 37 6.50 9.67 -4.63
C GLY A 37 5.05 9.44 -5.06
N ILE A 38 4.54 8.22 -4.89
CA ILE A 38 3.11 7.93 -5.11
C ILE A 38 2.37 8.23 -3.80
N TYR A 39 1.42 9.16 -3.84
CA TYR A 39 0.65 9.62 -2.69
C TYR A 39 -0.84 9.62 -3.01
N GLY A 40 -1.65 9.49 -1.97
CA GLY A 40 -3.09 9.68 -2.03
C GLY A 40 -3.68 9.65 -0.63
N ASP A 41 -4.99 9.49 -0.56
CA ASP A 41 -5.73 9.46 0.68
C ASP A 41 -6.87 8.43 0.67
N ASN A 42 -7.80 8.54 1.61
CA ASN A 42 -8.91 7.62 1.74
C ASN A 42 -10.18 8.02 0.99
N GLU A 43 -10.06 8.86 -0.06
CA GLU A 43 -11.16 9.10 -0.99
C GLU A 43 -11.62 7.81 -1.68
N ASN A 44 -10.76 6.79 -1.81
CA ASN A 44 -11.02 5.54 -2.52
C ASN A 44 -11.41 5.79 -3.99
N SER A 45 -10.70 6.72 -4.65
CA SER A 45 -10.95 7.08 -6.04
C SER A 45 -10.24 6.10 -6.99
N GLU A 46 -10.52 6.21 -8.30
CA GLU A 46 -9.77 5.44 -9.30
C GLU A 46 -8.27 5.78 -9.31
N ASP A 47 -7.90 6.95 -8.76
CA ASP A 47 -6.50 7.39 -8.63
C ASP A 47 -5.73 6.62 -7.54
N ASP A 48 -6.41 5.81 -6.71
CA ASP A 48 -5.79 4.93 -5.71
C ASP A 48 -5.32 3.57 -6.28
N ILE A 49 -5.36 3.44 -7.60
CA ILE A 49 -4.88 2.27 -8.36
C ILE A 49 -3.57 2.63 -9.06
N HIS A 50 -2.47 2.07 -8.57
CA HIS A 50 -1.13 2.43 -9.03
C HIS A 50 -0.49 1.32 -9.84
N SER A 51 0.08 1.66 -11.00
CA SER A 51 0.89 0.72 -11.77
C SER A 51 2.34 0.76 -11.32
N LEU A 52 2.89 -0.42 -11.07
CA LEU A 52 4.28 -0.65 -10.70
C LEU A 52 4.93 -1.62 -11.68
N PRO A 53 6.27 -1.54 -11.86
CA PRO A 53 6.97 -2.46 -12.73
C PRO A 53 6.88 -3.85 -12.13
N ALA A 54 6.50 -4.85 -12.94
CA ALA A 54 6.45 -6.22 -12.46
C ALA A 54 7.83 -6.73 -12.05
N PRO A 55 7.89 -7.68 -11.09
CA PRO A 55 9.13 -8.33 -10.72
C PRO A 55 9.83 -8.96 -11.93
N ALA A 56 11.16 -8.91 -11.97
CA ALA A 56 11.94 -9.59 -13.02
C ALA A 56 12.10 -11.09 -12.73
N SER A 57 12.05 -11.45 -11.45
CA SER A 57 12.15 -12.81 -10.87
C SER A 57 11.47 -12.82 -9.50
N ASP A 58 11.25 -14.00 -8.92
CA ASP A 58 10.61 -14.17 -7.59
C ASP A 58 11.34 -13.46 -6.45
N ASN A 59 12.62 -13.14 -6.64
CA ASN A 59 13.44 -12.40 -5.68
C ASN A 59 14.33 -11.43 -6.45
N ASP A 60 13.71 -10.45 -7.09
CA ASP A 60 14.44 -9.45 -7.86
C ASP A 60 15.04 -8.33 -7.01
N GLY A 61 14.99 -8.48 -5.69
CA GLY A 61 15.55 -7.54 -4.73
C GLY A 61 14.67 -6.31 -4.47
N ARG A 62 13.44 -6.22 -5.00
CA ARG A 62 12.59 -5.04 -4.82
C ARG A 62 11.50 -5.21 -3.78
N VAL A 63 11.27 -4.14 -3.04
CA VAL A 63 10.30 -4.07 -1.95
C VAL A 63 9.37 -2.87 -2.13
N LEU A 64 8.07 -3.12 -2.07
CA LEU A 64 7.05 -2.10 -1.91
C LEU A 64 6.90 -1.75 -0.43
N TRP A 65 7.11 -0.48 -0.11
CA TRP A 65 6.79 0.09 1.19
C TRP A 65 5.57 1.00 1.07
N ALA A 66 4.45 0.58 1.67
CA ALA A 66 3.26 1.40 1.84
C ALA A 66 3.23 1.97 3.26
N MET A 67 3.26 3.29 3.39
CA MET A 67 3.14 4.01 4.65
C MET A 67 1.80 4.70 4.70
N PHE A 68 1.15 4.66 5.86
CA PHE A 68 -0.17 5.22 6.08
C PHE A 68 -0.13 6.13 7.29
N THR A 69 -0.69 7.32 7.12
CA THR A 69 -0.90 8.29 8.19
C THR A 69 -2.39 8.35 8.46
N VAL A 70 -2.82 8.07 9.68
CA VAL A 70 -4.23 8.12 10.08
C VAL A 70 -4.40 9.22 11.11
N ILE A 71 -5.35 10.12 10.88
CA ILE A 71 -5.58 11.31 11.69
C ILE A 71 -7.05 11.33 12.13
N ASP A 72 -7.27 11.48 13.44
CA ASP A 72 -8.56 11.86 13.99
C ASP A 72 -8.66 13.38 13.99
N GLN A 73 -9.49 13.92 13.10
CA GLN A 73 -9.68 15.37 12.98
C GLN A 73 -10.66 15.92 14.02
N THR A 74 -11.47 15.08 14.66
CA THR A 74 -12.51 15.53 15.62
C THR A 74 -12.11 15.30 17.06
N GLY A 75 -11.20 14.35 17.32
CA GLY A 75 -10.78 13.96 18.67
C GLY A 75 -11.75 13.02 19.38
N ASP A 76 -12.80 12.56 18.68
CA ASP A 76 -13.79 11.62 19.22
C ASP A 76 -13.31 10.15 19.20
N GLY A 77 -12.10 9.95 18.68
CA GLY A 77 -11.56 8.66 18.34
C GLY A 77 -12.23 8.08 17.08
N GLY A 78 -11.69 6.97 16.62
CA GLY A 78 -12.27 6.28 15.50
C GLY A 78 -11.63 4.93 15.26
N LYS A 79 -12.16 4.26 14.24
CA LYS A 79 -11.70 2.94 13.82
C LYS A 79 -11.36 3.00 12.35
N TYR A 80 -10.19 2.50 12.01
CA TYR A 80 -9.77 2.39 10.62
C TYR A 80 -9.44 0.95 10.26
N THR A 81 -9.60 0.65 8.97
CA THR A 81 -9.10 -0.56 8.32
C THR A 81 -8.43 -0.13 7.02
N ILE A 82 -7.28 -0.71 6.72
CA ILE A 82 -6.55 -0.49 5.46
C ILE A 82 -6.41 -1.84 4.79
N VAL A 83 -6.70 -1.91 3.50
CA VAL A 83 -6.49 -3.10 2.68
C VAL A 83 -5.66 -2.73 1.47
N LEU A 84 -4.50 -3.38 1.36
CA LEU A 84 -3.64 -3.33 0.19
C LEU A 84 -3.81 -4.62 -0.60
N LYS A 85 -4.12 -4.52 -1.89
CA LYS A 85 -4.13 -5.65 -2.81
C LYS A 85 -3.09 -5.42 -3.90
N VAL A 86 -2.44 -6.50 -4.32
CA VAL A 86 -1.56 -6.49 -5.49
C VAL A 86 -2.13 -7.42 -6.53
N ARG A 87 -2.25 -6.92 -7.76
CA ARG A 87 -2.70 -7.68 -8.92
C ARG A 87 -1.63 -7.75 -9.99
N GLN A 88 -1.50 -8.91 -10.63
CA GLN A 88 -0.65 -9.09 -11.80
C GLN A 88 -1.47 -9.85 -12.85
N GLY A 89 -1.56 -9.32 -14.08
CA GLY A 89 -2.36 -9.94 -15.14
C GLY A 89 -3.85 -10.11 -14.79
N GLY A 90 -4.39 -9.25 -13.92
CA GLY A 90 -5.79 -9.33 -13.46
C GLY A 90 -6.05 -10.29 -12.29
N LYS A 91 -5.08 -11.15 -11.92
CA LYS A 91 -5.14 -12.03 -10.75
C LYS A 91 -4.64 -11.27 -9.52
N ILE A 92 -5.35 -11.37 -8.38
CA ILE A 92 -4.85 -10.89 -7.10
C ILE A 92 -3.79 -11.89 -6.62
N ILE A 93 -2.56 -11.41 -6.45
CA ILE A 93 -1.42 -12.23 -5.99
C ILE A 93 -1.09 -11.97 -4.51
N TYR A 94 -1.53 -10.83 -3.98
CA TYR A 94 -1.31 -10.49 -2.57
C TYR A 94 -2.49 -9.69 -2.02
N THR A 95 -2.81 -9.93 -0.75
CA THR A 95 -3.73 -9.09 0.01
C THR A 95 -3.24 -8.96 1.44
N LYS A 96 -3.08 -7.72 1.91
CA LYS A 96 -2.77 -7.42 3.30
C LYS A 96 -3.80 -6.48 3.88
N LYS A 97 -4.22 -6.78 5.10
CA LYS A 97 -5.16 -5.99 5.87
C LYS A 97 -4.49 -5.50 7.15
N ILE A 98 -4.59 -4.21 7.43
CA ILE A 98 -4.30 -3.62 8.73
C ILE A 98 -5.63 -3.29 9.39
N GLY A 99 -5.80 -3.82 10.61
CA GLY A 99 -6.95 -3.55 11.43
C GLY A 99 -8.12 -4.55 11.29
N PRO A 100 -9.27 -4.21 11.89
CA PRO A 100 -9.56 -2.87 12.32
C PRO A 100 -8.81 -2.46 13.59
N LYS A 101 -8.33 -1.21 13.63
CA LYS A 101 -7.62 -0.63 14.78
C LYS A 101 -8.38 0.60 15.27
N ASN A 102 -8.51 0.75 16.58
CA ASN A 102 -9.04 1.95 17.19
C ASN A 102 -7.90 2.91 17.48
N ILE A 103 -8.10 4.19 17.19
CA ILE A 103 -7.22 5.26 17.66
C ILE A 103 -7.95 6.01 18.78
N LYS A 104 -7.23 6.25 19.87
CA LYS A 104 -7.69 7.03 21.04
C LYS A 104 -6.96 8.37 21.16
N GLU A 105 -6.01 8.59 20.25
CA GLU A 105 -5.16 9.76 20.14
C GLU A 105 -5.38 10.34 18.74
N ASP A 106 -4.93 11.58 18.52
CA ASP A 106 -5.17 12.33 17.30
C ASP A 106 -4.52 11.70 16.05
N PHE A 107 -3.62 10.74 16.22
CA PHE A 107 -2.72 10.29 15.17
C PHE A 107 -2.27 8.82 15.34
N ASP A 108 -2.12 8.12 14.21
CA ASP A 108 -1.49 6.80 14.15
C ASP A 108 -0.71 6.62 12.84
N LEU A 109 0.36 5.82 12.91
CA LEU A 109 1.13 5.41 11.75
C LEU A 109 1.00 3.90 11.55
N ALA A 110 0.81 3.51 10.30
CA ALA A 110 0.82 2.12 9.91
C ALA A 110 1.66 1.92 8.66
N SER A 111 2.21 0.73 8.48
CA SER A 111 2.97 0.42 7.27
C SER A 111 2.88 -1.04 6.86
N ILE A 112 2.97 -1.28 5.56
CA ILE A 112 3.10 -2.60 4.95
C ILE A 112 4.41 -2.61 4.17
N LEU A 113 5.23 -3.61 4.42
CA LEU A 113 6.42 -3.91 3.64
C LEU A 113 6.15 -5.21 2.88
N LEU A 114 6.27 -5.18 1.56
CA LEU A 114 5.96 -6.31 0.68
C LEU A 114 7.12 -6.53 -0.29
N LYS A 115 7.67 -7.75 -0.30
CA LYS A 115 8.56 -8.20 -1.36
C LYS A 115 7.73 -8.55 -2.59
N PHE A 116 8.17 -8.11 -3.77
CA PHE A 116 7.50 -8.52 -5.00
C PHE A 116 7.99 -9.91 -5.43
N GLU A 117 7.05 -10.85 -5.50
CA GLU A 117 7.25 -12.18 -6.07
C GLU A 117 6.44 -12.26 -7.38
N LEU A 118 6.88 -13.06 -8.36
CA LEU A 118 6.07 -13.28 -9.56
C LEU A 118 4.83 -14.08 -9.17
N ALA A 119 3.73 -13.85 -9.88
CA ALA A 119 2.64 -14.79 -9.88
C ALA A 119 3.15 -16.17 -10.35
N GLU A 120 2.89 -17.23 -9.58
CA GLU A 120 3.05 -18.59 -10.09
C GLU A 120 2.17 -18.75 -11.36
N GLU A 121 2.78 -19.16 -12.47
CA GLU A 121 2.04 -19.55 -13.68
C GLU A 121 1.28 -20.85 -13.36
N ASP A 122 -0.05 -20.83 -13.49
CA ASP A 122 -0.91 -22.00 -13.30
C ASP A 122 -0.73 -23.03 -14.45
#